data_AF-A0A9N9FYF4-F1
#
_entry.id   AF-A0A9N9FYF4-F1
#
_cell.length_a   1.000
_cell.length_b   1.000
_cell.length_c   1.000
_cell.angle_alpha   90.00
_cell.angle_beta   90.00
_cell.angle_gamma   90.00
#
_symmetry.space_group_name_H-M   'P 1'
#
loop_
_entity.id
_entity.type
_entity.pdbx_description
1 polymer ?
#
loop_
_entity_poly.entity_id
_entity_poly.type
_entity_poly.pdbx_seq_one_letter_code
_entity_poly.pdbx_strand_id
1 'polypeptide(L)'
;MNAKLAATFLPGSGVFSKQALSIVLLPRKPIHQLTRNFATEVFSRPVIIKPQAISPLPSRLEAWLRDFQTNELIDIITLDRHVFGVPIRRDILHRVVVWQRDNWRQGTHSTKTRSEVSGSTRKVAPQKGRGKARVSTRRAPQFVGGGRAHGPHPRSHATDLPRQVRELGLRVALSSKFIQDQLYIVNNIDVPKPKTKELTDLLNRRLWDPLAIERRAGHSIMFVGASRTRNFELAQRNLQRVHYSTAQEVLEAGDVYNIIGHEVLVLDQGALKELELLLNPYIL
;
A
#
# COMPACT_ATOMS: atom_id res chain seq x y z
N MET A 1 -50.66 59.23 -34.64
CA MET A 1 -49.58 59.57 -35.58
C MET A 1 -48.25 59.20 -34.96
N ASN A 2 -47.61 58.19 -35.54
CA ASN A 2 -46.19 57.83 -35.57
C ASN A 2 -45.30 58.09 -34.34
N ALA A 3 -45.20 57.04 -33.54
CA ALA A 3 -44.00 56.26 -33.20
C ALA A 3 -42.57 56.80 -33.47
N LYS A 4 -41.67 56.31 -32.59
CA LYS A 4 -40.21 56.10 -32.72
C LYS A 4 -39.32 57.32 -32.45
N LEU A 5 -38.14 57.22 -31.87
CA LEU A 5 -37.41 56.24 -31.04
C LEU A 5 -36.14 57.00 -30.61
N ALA A 6 -35.68 56.71 -29.40
CA ALA A 6 -34.28 56.70 -28.95
C ALA A 6 -33.38 57.95 -29.10
N ALA A 7 -32.79 58.39 -27.97
CA ALA A 7 -31.38 58.81 -27.83
C ALA A 7 -31.11 59.16 -26.34
N THR A 8 -30.35 58.34 -25.61
CA THR A 8 -28.93 58.53 -25.19
C THR A 8 -28.69 59.38 -23.93
N PHE A 9 -28.12 58.70 -22.92
CA PHE A 9 -26.97 59.08 -22.09
C PHE A 9 -26.94 60.41 -21.30
N LEU A 10 -27.04 60.25 -19.97
CA LEU A 10 -26.29 60.89 -18.85
C LEU A 10 -26.29 62.44 -18.73
N PRO A 11 -25.82 63.04 -17.62
CA PRO A 11 -25.82 62.67 -16.19
C PRO A 11 -26.35 63.84 -15.31
N GLY A 12 -26.35 63.68 -13.98
CA GLY A 12 -26.15 64.83 -13.07
C GLY A 12 -27.31 65.26 -12.15
N SER A 13 -27.07 65.06 -10.85
CA SER A 13 -27.29 65.97 -9.72
C SER A 13 -28.58 66.82 -9.60
N GLY A 14 -29.23 66.67 -8.44
CA GLY A 14 -29.88 67.77 -7.71
C GLY A 14 -31.33 67.48 -7.28
N VAL A 15 -31.56 67.06 -6.03
CA VAL A 15 -31.99 67.93 -4.91
C VAL A 15 -33.51 67.87 -4.67
N PHE A 16 -33.85 67.11 -3.62
CA PHE A 16 -34.95 67.24 -2.65
C PHE A 16 -36.41 67.28 -3.13
N SER A 17 -37.15 66.20 -2.82
CA SER A 17 -38.56 66.31 -2.42
C SER A 17 -38.73 65.81 -0.97
N LYS A 18 -39.39 66.63 -0.17
CA LYS A 18 -39.78 66.32 1.22
C LYS A 18 -40.91 65.30 1.18
N GLN A 19 -40.72 64.12 1.78
CA GLN A 19 -41.82 63.27 2.21
C GLN A 19 -41.61 62.80 3.65
N ALA A 20 -42.72 62.80 4.37
CA ALA A 20 -42.91 62.72 5.80
C ALA A 20 -42.11 61.63 6.54
N LEU A 21 -41.57 62.02 7.69
CA LEU A 21 -41.14 61.14 8.77
C LEU A 21 -42.36 60.38 9.33
N SER A 22 -42.50 59.10 8.99
CA SER A 22 -43.23 58.14 9.83
C SER A 22 -42.22 57.38 10.68
N ILE A 23 -42.13 57.77 11.97
CA ILE A 23 -41.41 56.98 12.96
C ILE A 23 -42.25 55.72 13.19
N VAL A 24 -41.95 54.66 12.43
CA VAL A 24 -42.44 53.33 12.76
C VAL A 24 -41.66 52.90 14.01
N LEU A 25 -42.30 53.05 15.17
CA LEU A 25 -41.87 52.46 16.42
C LEU A 25 -41.81 50.94 16.24
N LEU A 26 -40.62 50.42 15.93
CA LEU A 26 -40.35 48.99 16.05
C LEU A 26 -40.67 48.59 17.50
N PRO A 27 -41.41 47.50 17.73
CA PRO A 27 -41.70 47.06 19.08
C PRO A 27 -40.37 46.83 19.80
N ARG A 28 -40.17 47.53 20.93
CA ARG A 28 -39.02 47.30 21.81
C ARG A 28 -39.10 45.86 22.31
N LYS A 29 -38.39 44.95 21.66
CA LYS A 29 -38.19 43.60 22.17
C LYS A 29 -37.57 43.73 23.56
N PRO A 30 -38.07 43.03 24.59
CA PRO A 30 -37.51 43.11 25.94
C PRO A 30 -36.03 42.73 25.89
N ILE A 31 -35.18 43.46 26.62
CA ILE A 31 -33.71 43.33 26.60
C ILE A 31 -33.25 41.87 26.78
N HIS A 32 -33.99 41.08 27.58
CA HIS A 32 -33.73 39.66 27.80
C HIS A 32 -33.91 38.74 26.57
N GLN A 33 -34.64 39.15 25.53
CA GLN A 33 -34.73 38.40 24.27
C GLN A 33 -33.61 38.74 23.28
N LEU A 34 -33.01 39.92 23.38
CA LEU A 34 -31.81 40.27 22.60
C LEU A 34 -30.58 39.53 23.12
N THR A 35 -30.45 39.36 24.45
CA THR A 35 -29.32 38.66 25.06
C THR A 35 -29.33 37.15 24.83
N ARG A 36 -30.50 36.53 24.60
CA ARG A 36 -30.59 35.08 24.35
C ARG A 36 -30.08 34.68 22.97
N ASN A 37 -30.24 35.52 21.95
CA ASN A 37 -29.80 35.21 20.58
C ASN A 37 -28.34 35.60 20.34
N PHE A 38 -27.85 36.66 20.98
CA PHE A 38 -26.45 37.07 20.86
C PHE A 38 -25.48 36.03 21.41
N ALA A 39 -25.82 35.36 22.53
CA ALA A 39 -24.98 34.30 23.06
C ALA A 39 -24.94 33.09 22.11
N THR A 40 -26.07 32.66 21.54
CA THR A 40 -26.10 31.51 20.62
C THR A 40 -25.45 31.79 19.27
N GLU A 41 -25.50 33.02 18.73
CA GLU A 41 -24.86 33.34 17.46
C GLU A 41 -23.34 33.52 17.58
N VAL A 42 -22.84 34.10 18.68
CA VAL A 42 -21.39 34.29 18.92
C VAL A 42 -20.69 32.98 19.30
N PHE A 43 -21.40 32.03 19.92
CA PHE A 43 -20.91 30.67 20.21
C PHE A 43 -21.28 29.64 19.14
N SER A 44 -21.68 30.07 17.94
CA SER A 44 -21.59 29.18 16.79
C SER A 44 -20.10 28.86 16.61
N ARG A 45 -19.71 27.59 16.78
CA ARG A 45 -18.32 27.17 16.54
C ARG A 45 -17.94 27.73 15.17
N PRO A 46 -16.86 28.53 15.05
CA PRO A 46 -16.46 29.02 13.73
C PRO A 46 -16.35 27.80 12.84
N VAL A 47 -16.97 27.87 11.65
CA VAL A 47 -16.77 26.81 10.65
C VAL A 47 -15.30 26.86 10.31
N ILE A 48 -14.52 25.97 10.92
CA ILE A 48 -13.11 25.79 10.60
C ILE A 48 -13.10 25.15 9.23
N ILE A 49 -13.08 25.99 8.19
CA ILE A 49 -12.77 25.56 6.83
C ILE A 49 -11.29 25.18 6.88
N LYS A 50 -11.02 23.89 7.11
CA LYS A 50 -9.66 23.38 6.96
C LYS A 50 -9.21 23.73 5.54
N PRO A 51 -8.13 24.49 5.35
CA PRO A 51 -7.65 24.78 4.01
C PRO A 51 -7.34 23.45 3.32
N GLN A 52 -8.08 23.14 2.26
CA GLN A 52 -7.72 22.02 1.40
C GLN A 52 -6.49 22.44 0.61
N ALA A 53 -5.37 21.75 0.84
CA ALA A 53 -4.17 21.97 0.06
C ALA A 53 -4.45 21.59 -1.40
N ILE A 54 -4.52 22.58 -2.29
CA ILE A 54 -4.65 22.35 -3.73
C ILE A 54 -3.27 21.90 -4.23
N SER A 55 -3.11 20.58 -4.43
CA SER A 55 -1.92 20.02 -5.05
C SER A 55 -1.79 20.53 -6.49
N PRO A 56 -0.60 21.01 -6.93
CA PRO A 56 -0.39 21.50 -8.29
C PRO A 56 -0.36 20.38 -9.36
N LEU A 57 -0.37 19.12 -8.92
CA LEU A 57 -0.38 17.93 -9.78
C LEU A 57 -1.83 17.50 -10.07
N PRO A 58 -2.11 16.87 -11.22
CA PRO A 58 -3.46 16.40 -11.55
C PRO A 58 -4.00 15.58 -10.37
N SER A 59 -5.13 16.01 -9.84
CA SER A 59 -5.71 15.46 -8.61
C SER A 59 -6.23 14.04 -8.78
N ARG A 60 -6.49 13.64 -10.02
CA ARG A 60 -7.11 12.37 -10.41
C ARG A 60 -6.17 11.61 -11.33
N LEU A 61 -5.72 10.43 -10.89
CA LEU A 61 -5.11 9.44 -11.77
C LEU A 61 -6.25 8.64 -12.41
N GLU A 62 -6.08 8.18 -13.64
CA GLU A 62 -7.08 7.42 -14.36
C GLU A 62 -6.47 6.13 -14.88
N ALA A 63 -7.25 5.05 -14.86
CA ALA A 63 -6.85 3.74 -15.35
C ALA A 63 -8.04 3.04 -16.02
N TRP A 64 -7.72 2.21 -17.00
CA TRP A 64 -8.73 1.43 -17.72
C TRP A 64 -9.27 0.29 -16.86
N LEU A 65 -10.59 0.18 -16.78
CA LEU A 65 -11.30 -1.00 -16.29
C LEU A 65 -11.42 -2.00 -17.43
N ARG A 66 -10.93 -3.21 -17.19
CA ARG A 66 -10.96 -4.32 -18.14
C ARG A 66 -11.90 -5.41 -17.68
N ASP A 67 -12.49 -6.12 -18.63
CA ASP A 67 -13.11 -7.41 -18.33
C ASP A 67 -12.03 -8.48 -18.12
N PHE A 68 -12.21 -9.33 -17.11
CA PHE A 68 -11.26 -10.40 -16.83
C PHE A 68 -11.17 -11.43 -17.97
N GLN A 69 -12.32 -11.80 -18.56
CA GLN A 69 -12.39 -12.92 -19.50
C GLN A 69 -12.04 -12.50 -20.93
N THR A 70 -12.51 -11.33 -21.36
CA THR A 70 -12.30 -10.85 -22.74
C THR A 70 -11.11 -9.91 -22.89
N ASN A 71 -10.63 -9.28 -21.79
CA ASN A 71 -9.67 -8.17 -21.80
C ASN A 71 -10.16 -6.94 -22.62
N GLU A 72 -11.47 -6.80 -22.77
CA GLU A 72 -12.07 -5.62 -23.39
C GLU A 72 -12.07 -4.45 -22.41
N LEU A 73 -11.93 -3.24 -22.95
CA LEU A 73 -11.99 -1.99 -22.18
C LEU A 73 -13.46 -1.68 -21.91
N ILE A 74 -13.86 -1.64 -20.64
CA ILE A 74 -15.23 -1.38 -20.22
C ILE A 74 -15.41 0.12 -19.93
N ASP A 75 -14.58 0.66 -19.04
CA ASP A 75 -14.76 2.00 -18.49
C ASP A 75 -13.41 2.59 -18.03
N ILE A 76 -13.39 3.85 -17.61
CA ILE A 76 -12.25 4.53 -17.00
C ILE A 76 -12.54 4.73 -15.51
N ILE A 77 -11.65 4.21 -14.66
CA ILE A 77 -11.71 4.34 -13.21
C ILE A 77 -10.74 5.42 -12.74
N THR A 78 -11.20 6.21 -11.77
CA THR A 78 -10.40 7.21 -11.08
C THR A 78 -9.64 6.57 -9.92
N LEU A 79 -8.34 6.77 -9.87
CA LEU A 79 -7.43 6.29 -8.83
C LEU A 79 -7.02 7.40 -7.88
N ASP A 80 -6.92 7.07 -6.59
CA ASP A 80 -6.38 7.97 -5.58
C ASP A 80 -4.87 8.18 -5.76
N ARG A 81 -4.50 9.45 -5.96
CA ARG A 81 -3.12 9.89 -6.11
C ARG A 81 -2.28 9.60 -4.86
N HIS A 82 -2.86 9.60 -3.66
CA HIS A 82 -2.09 9.34 -2.45
C HIS A 82 -1.63 7.88 -2.32
N VAL A 83 -2.25 6.96 -3.07
CA VAL A 83 -1.91 5.53 -3.08
C VAL A 83 -1.10 5.17 -4.32
N PHE A 84 -1.55 5.62 -5.50
CA PHE A 84 -0.95 5.24 -6.80
C PHE A 84 -0.04 6.32 -7.42
N GLY A 85 0.05 7.50 -6.82
CA GLY A 85 0.81 8.65 -7.33
C GLY A 85 1.95 9.13 -6.42
N VAL A 86 2.46 8.26 -5.55
CA VAL A 86 3.57 8.57 -4.64
C VAL A 86 4.90 8.54 -5.40
N PRO A 87 5.84 9.49 -5.14
CA PRO A 87 7.15 9.45 -5.77
C PRO A 87 7.90 8.14 -5.47
N ILE A 88 8.57 7.61 -6.49
CA ILE A 88 9.28 6.33 -6.38
C ILE A 88 10.48 6.48 -5.43
N ARG A 89 10.46 5.75 -4.31
CA ARG A 89 11.48 5.75 -3.26
C ARG A 89 12.11 4.38 -3.09
N ARG A 90 13.24 4.15 -3.78
CA ARG A 90 13.97 2.87 -3.77
C ARG A 90 14.48 2.49 -2.38
N ASP A 91 14.83 3.47 -1.56
CA ASP A 91 15.27 3.30 -0.17
C ASP A 91 14.20 2.63 0.70
N ILE A 92 12.95 3.06 0.57
CA ILE A 92 11.83 2.50 1.33
C ILE A 92 11.49 1.10 0.85
N LEU A 93 11.41 0.90 -0.48
CA LEU A 93 11.15 -0.42 -1.05
C LEU A 93 12.17 -1.45 -0.58
N HIS A 94 13.46 -1.10 -0.64
CA HIS A 94 14.53 -1.97 -0.15
C HIS A 94 14.39 -2.30 1.34
N ARG A 95 14.10 -1.30 2.19
CA ARG A 95 13.92 -1.52 3.64
C ARG A 95 12.76 -2.47 3.93
N VAL A 96 11.61 -2.29 3.28
CA VAL A 96 10.45 -3.17 3.48
C VAL A 96 10.77 -4.59 2.99
N VAL A 97 11.39 -4.74 1.83
CA VAL A 97 11.76 -6.06 1.29
C VAL A 97 12.76 -6.78 2.21
N VAL A 98 13.80 -6.09 2.70
CA VAL A 98 14.76 -6.68 3.64
C VAL A 98 14.07 -7.10 4.93
N TRP A 99 13.21 -6.23 5.47
CA TRP A 99 12.39 -6.52 6.66
C TRP A 99 11.54 -7.79 6.48
N GLN A 100 10.82 -7.92 5.36
CA GLN A 100 10.03 -9.12 5.05
C GLN A 100 10.90 -10.38 5.00
N ARG A 101 12.03 -10.31 4.29
CA ARG A 101 12.95 -11.44 4.14
C ARG A 101 13.60 -11.84 5.46
N ASP A 102 13.90 -10.88 6.33
CA ASP A 102 14.46 -11.13 7.65
C ASP A 102 13.46 -11.81 8.58
N ASN A 103 12.18 -11.45 8.49
CA ASN A 103 11.11 -12.10 9.26
C ASN A 103 10.83 -13.54 8.79
N TRP A 104 11.02 -13.83 7.50
CA TRP A 104 10.85 -15.20 6.97
C TRP A 104 12.02 -16.14 7.33
N ARG A 105 13.15 -15.62 7.82
CA ARG A 105 14.30 -16.45 8.18
C ARG A 105 14.07 -17.16 9.50
N GLN A 106 14.09 -18.49 9.46
CA GLN A 106 13.89 -19.34 10.65
C GLN A 106 15.08 -19.33 11.64
N GLY A 107 16.32 -19.21 11.15
CA GLY A 107 17.51 -19.13 12.00
C GLY A 107 17.82 -20.38 12.84
N THR A 108 17.51 -21.59 12.35
CA THR A 108 17.69 -22.88 13.08
C THR A 108 19.10 -23.46 13.04
N HIS A 109 20.07 -22.70 12.51
CA HIS A 109 21.45 -23.15 12.46
C HIS A 109 22.02 -23.29 13.87
N SER A 110 22.63 -24.44 14.16
CA SER A 110 23.26 -24.69 15.46
C SER A 110 24.54 -25.46 15.29
N THR A 111 25.54 -25.08 16.06
CA THR A 111 26.82 -25.78 16.15
C THR A 111 27.17 -26.01 17.60
N LYS A 112 27.83 -27.14 17.86
CA LYS A 112 28.20 -27.51 19.23
C LYS A 112 29.38 -26.67 19.70
N THR A 113 29.20 -25.99 20.82
CA THR A 113 30.31 -25.39 21.55
C THR A 113 31.20 -26.46 22.18
N ARG A 114 32.42 -26.11 22.61
CA ARG A 114 33.32 -27.06 23.30
C ARG A 114 32.70 -27.74 24.53
N SER A 115 31.71 -27.09 25.16
CA SER A 115 30.97 -27.59 26.32
C SER A 115 29.94 -28.65 25.95
N GLU A 116 29.32 -28.52 24.77
CA GLU A 116 28.26 -29.41 24.27
C GLU A 116 28.79 -30.62 23.52
N VAL A 117 30.04 -30.57 23.05
CA VAL A 117 30.71 -31.73 22.44
C VAL A 117 30.88 -32.83 23.49
N SER A 118 30.53 -34.06 23.12
CA SER A 118 30.70 -35.24 23.97
C SER A 118 32.19 -35.52 24.22
N GLY A 119 32.55 -35.79 25.46
CA GLY A 119 33.93 -36.13 25.84
C GLY A 119 34.25 -35.76 27.29
N SER A 120 35.40 -36.25 27.76
CA SER A 120 35.81 -36.03 29.15
C SER A 120 36.19 -34.56 29.42
N THR A 121 35.77 -34.05 30.58
CA THR A 121 36.26 -32.79 31.16
C THR A 121 37.61 -32.98 31.87
N ARG A 122 38.06 -34.22 32.06
CA ARG A 122 39.37 -34.52 32.66
C ARG A 122 40.49 -33.93 31.81
N LYS A 123 41.46 -33.35 32.49
CA LYS A 123 42.66 -32.83 31.86
C LYS A 123 43.40 -33.94 31.10
N VAL A 124 43.74 -33.67 29.84
CA VAL A 124 44.28 -34.67 28.90
C VAL A 124 45.75 -35.00 29.18
N ALA A 125 46.50 -34.03 29.70
CA ALA A 125 47.94 -34.13 29.91
C ALA A 125 48.36 -33.41 31.20
N PRO A 126 49.49 -33.80 31.83
CA PRO A 126 50.05 -33.06 32.95
C PRO A 126 50.40 -31.62 32.55
N GLN A 127 50.40 -30.70 33.52
CA GLN A 127 50.63 -29.27 33.25
C GLN A 127 52.05 -28.99 32.72
N LYS A 128 53.02 -29.81 33.10
CA LYS A 128 54.45 -29.72 32.76
C LYS A 128 55.03 -31.13 32.58
N GLY A 129 56.25 -31.22 32.05
CA GLY A 129 57.01 -32.49 31.92
C GLY A 129 56.73 -33.33 30.67
N ARG A 130 55.82 -32.90 29.78
CA ARG A 130 55.45 -33.67 28.56
C ARG A 130 56.24 -33.28 27.28
N GLY A 131 56.91 -32.13 27.26
CA GLY A 131 57.62 -31.63 26.06
C GLY A 131 56.72 -31.26 24.86
N LYS A 132 55.39 -31.23 25.04
CA LYS A 132 54.40 -30.78 24.03
C LYS A 132 53.62 -29.57 24.56
N ALA A 133 52.89 -28.88 23.67
CA ALA A 133 52.00 -27.78 24.04
C ALA A 133 51.02 -28.19 25.16
N ARG A 134 50.72 -27.25 26.06
CA ARG A 134 49.79 -27.50 27.18
C ARG A 134 48.37 -27.67 26.67
N VAL A 135 47.69 -28.73 27.11
CA VAL A 135 46.34 -29.05 26.67
C VAL A 135 45.46 -29.34 27.87
N SER A 136 44.33 -28.64 27.94
CA SER A 136 43.31 -28.91 28.95
C SER A 136 42.39 -30.03 28.50
N THR A 137 41.60 -29.82 27.44
CA THR A 137 40.59 -30.77 26.93
C THR A 137 40.79 -31.07 25.44
N ARG A 138 40.38 -32.27 25.00
CA ARG A 138 40.33 -32.64 23.58
C ARG A 138 39.16 -32.01 22.83
N ARG A 139 38.18 -31.44 23.54
CA ARG A 139 36.99 -30.78 22.95
C ARG A 139 37.25 -29.34 22.47
N ALA A 140 38.47 -28.85 22.66
CA ALA A 140 38.85 -27.49 22.30
C ALA A 140 38.88 -27.31 20.76
N PRO A 141 38.59 -26.10 20.24
CA PRO A 141 38.35 -25.87 18.82
C PRO A 141 39.54 -26.17 17.90
N GLN A 142 40.76 -26.12 18.44
CA GLN A 142 41.99 -26.42 17.69
C GLN A 142 42.16 -27.92 17.39
N PHE A 143 41.41 -28.81 18.04
CA PHE A 143 41.48 -30.25 17.81
C PHE A 143 40.43 -30.71 16.81
N VAL A 144 40.76 -31.75 16.04
CA VAL A 144 39.82 -32.46 15.18
C VAL A 144 38.72 -33.07 16.05
N GLY A 145 37.45 -32.81 15.70
CA GLY A 145 36.29 -33.21 16.50
C GLY A 145 36.00 -32.33 17.73
N GLY A 146 36.74 -31.22 17.92
CA GLY A 146 36.44 -30.20 18.91
C GLY A 146 35.24 -29.34 18.53
N GLY A 147 34.70 -28.59 19.51
CA GLY A 147 33.57 -27.68 19.29
C GLY A 147 33.98 -26.44 18.48
N ARG A 148 33.04 -25.78 17.82
CA ARG A 148 33.29 -24.50 17.10
C ARG A 148 33.28 -23.34 18.10
N ALA A 149 34.25 -22.42 17.98
CA ALA A 149 34.36 -21.27 18.90
C ALA A 149 33.37 -20.14 18.56
N HIS A 150 33.35 -19.70 17.30
CA HIS A 150 32.40 -18.71 16.79
C HIS A 150 31.48 -19.39 15.77
N GLY A 151 30.72 -20.35 16.28
CA GLY A 151 29.77 -21.10 15.48
C GLY A 151 28.39 -20.40 15.43
N PRO A 152 27.59 -20.68 14.40
CA PRO A 152 26.20 -20.26 14.35
C PRO A 152 25.39 -20.91 15.50
N HIS A 153 24.52 -20.12 16.13
CA HIS A 153 23.58 -20.55 17.17
C HIS A 153 22.15 -20.13 16.80
N PRO A 154 21.12 -20.90 17.20
CA PRO A 154 19.75 -20.56 16.85
C PRO A 154 19.37 -19.19 17.37
N ARG A 155 18.90 -18.32 16.47
CA ARG A 155 18.52 -16.94 16.78
C ARG A 155 17.45 -16.46 15.84
N SER A 156 16.65 -15.50 16.31
CA SER A 156 15.76 -14.76 15.41
C SER A 156 16.57 -13.81 14.53
N HIS A 157 16.16 -13.71 13.26
CA HIS A 157 16.66 -12.71 12.32
C HIS A 157 15.67 -11.56 12.12
N ALA A 158 14.49 -11.64 12.74
CA ALA A 158 13.44 -10.64 12.57
C ALA A 158 13.93 -9.24 12.96
N THR A 159 13.56 -8.26 12.14
CA THR A 159 13.82 -6.84 12.39
C THR A 159 12.49 -6.10 12.50
N ASP A 160 12.46 -4.99 13.24
CA ASP A 160 11.25 -4.20 13.38
C ASP A 160 11.23 -3.03 12.39
N LEU A 161 10.07 -2.76 11.81
CA LEU A 161 9.85 -1.63 10.91
C LEU A 161 8.54 -0.90 11.26
N PRO A 162 8.56 0.44 11.42
CA PRO A 162 7.35 1.20 11.76
C PRO A 162 6.24 0.98 10.74
N ARG A 163 5.00 0.88 11.22
CA ARG A 163 3.81 0.64 10.38
C ARG A 163 3.68 1.65 9.23
N GLN A 164 3.90 2.93 9.51
CA GLN A 164 3.84 3.99 8.50
C GLN A 164 4.86 3.79 7.36
N VAL A 165 6.03 3.24 7.66
CA VAL A 165 7.06 2.95 6.64
C VAL A 165 6.66 1.75 5.79
N ARG A 166 6.01 0.73 6.39
CA ARG A 166 5.46 -0.43 5.67
C ARG A 166 4.36 0.00 4.70
N GLU A 167 3.39 0.78 5.19
CA GLU A 167 2.31 1.34 4.36
C GLU A 167 2.85 2.24 3.24
N LEU A 168 3.83 3.09 3.55
CA LEU A 168 4.48 3.93 2.54
C LEU A 168 5.21 3.09 1.48
N GLY A 169 5.90 2.02 1.87
CA GLY A 169 6.53 1.11 0.92
C GLY A 169 5.53 0.44 -0.02
N LEU A 170 4.35 0.08 0.49
CA LEU A 170 3.28 -0.50 -0.31
C LEU A 170 2.69 0.51 -1.31
N ARG A 171 2.45 1.76 -0.89
CA ARG A 171 2.04 2.84 -1.82
C ARG A 171 3.08 3.10 -2.89
N VAL A 172 4.36 3.13 -2.53
CA VAL A 172 5.47 3.31 -3.49
C VAL A 172 5.53 2.14 -4.47
N ALA A 173 5.26 0.90 -4.02
CA ALA A 173 5.24 -0.27 -4.89
C ALA A 173 4.09 -0.22 -5.89
N LEU A 174 2.86 0.10 -5.43
CA LEU A 174 1.69 0.29 -6.28
C LEU A 174 1.90 1.42 -7.29
N SER A 175 2.45 2.56 -6.84
CA SER A 175 2.78 3.70 -7.70
C SER A 175 3.82 3.34 -8.75
N SER A 176 4.83 2.54 -8.39
CA SER A 176 5.83 2.04 -9.35
C SER A 176 5.20 1.17 -10.44
N LYS A 177 4.22 0.33 -10.09
CA LYS A 177 3.51 -0.51 -11.06
C LYS A 177 2.64 0.30 -12.00
N PHE A 178 1.96 1.31 -11.47
CA PHE A 178 1.17 2.22 -12.28
C PHE A 178 2.03 3.02 -13.27
N ILE A 179 3.15 3.61 -12.82
CA ILE A 179 4.07 4.39 -13.67
C ILE A 179 4.73 3.53 -14.77
N GLN A 180 4.91 2.24 -14.53
CA GLN A 180 5.52 1.30 -15.48
C GLN A 180 4.51 0.64 -16.43
N ASP A 181 3.23 1.07 -16.42
CA ASP A 181 2.14 0.45 -17.19
C ASP A 181 1.98 -1.06 -16.91
N GLN A 182 2.30 -1.48 -15.69
CA GLN A 182 2.25 -2.87 -15.23
C GLN A 182 1.06 -3.16 -14.32
N LEU A 183 0.21 -2.17 -14.07
CA LEU A 183 -0.98 -2.26 -13.25
C LEU A 183 -2.22 -2.34 -14.15
N TYR A 184 -3.01 -3.40 -13.98
CA TYR A 184 -4.28 -3.59 -14.66
C TYR A 184 -5.41 -3.70 -13.65
N ILE A 185 -6.55 -3.09 -13.98
CA ILE A 185 -7.74 -3.10 -13.14
C ILE A 185 -8.83 -3.88 -13.84
N VAL A 186 -9.46 -4.78 -13.09
CA VAL A 186 -10.43 -5.75 -13.58
C VAL A 186 -11.73 -5.63 -12.82
N ASN A 187 -12.84 -5.93 -13.48
CA ASN A 187 -14.17 -5.93 -12.90
C ASN A 187 -14.38 -6.98 -11.78
N ASN A 188 -14.03 -8.24 -12.05
CA ASN A 188 -14.10 -9.34 -11.10
C ASN A 188 -13.15 -10.47 -11.51
N ILE A 189 -12.37 -10.97 -10.55
CA ILE A 189 -11.47 -12.10 -10.74
C ILE A 189 -12.22 -13.39 -10.38
N ASP A 190 -12.89 -13.99 -11.36
CA ASP A 190 -13.54 -15.30 -11.21
C ASP A 190 -13.32 -16.20 -12.42
N VAL A 191 -13.22 -17.51 -12.16
CA VAL A 191 -13.08 -18.55 -13.18
C VAL A 191 -14.22 -19.56 -12.96
N PRO A 192 -15.00 -19.87 -14.02
CA PRO A 192 -16.20 -20.69 -13.87
C PRO A 192 -15.90 -22.13 -13.43
N LYS A 193 -14.72 -22.67 -13.77
CA LYS A 193 -14.29 -24.01 -13.35
C LYS A 193 -12.88 -23.94 -12.76
N PRO A 194 -12.60 -24.70 -11.68
CA PRO A 194 -11.27 -24.73 -11.07
C PRO A 194 -10.28 -25.58 -11.89
N LYS A 195 -10.02 -25.18 -13.15
CA LYS A 195 -9.12 -25.88 -14.07
C LYS A 195 -7.93 -24.99 -14.45
N THR A 196 -6.73 -25.50 -14.17
CA THR A 196 -5.46 -24.84 -14.51
C THR A 196 -5.34 -24.55 -16.01
N LYS A 197 -5.77 -25.50 -16.87
CA LYS A 197 -5.77 -25.34 -18.34
C LYS A 197 -6.61 -24.14 -18.81
N GLU A 198 -7.79 -23.95 -18.22
CA GLU A 198 -8.67 -22.83 -18.59
C GLU A 198 -8.03 -21.50 -18.20
N LEU A 199 -7.41 -21.43 -17.01
CA LEU A 199 -6.68 -20.25 -16.57
C LEU A 199 -5.45 -19.97 -17.46
N THR A 200 -4.66 -20.99 -17.81
CA THR A 200 -3.51 -20.80 -18.73
C THR A 200 -3.95 -20.36 -20.12
N ASP A 201 -5.05 -20.90 -20.63
CA ASP A 201 -5.60 -20.50 -21.94
C ASP A 201 -6.09 -19.05 -21.91
N LEU A 202 -6.73 -18.61 -20.82
CA LEU A 202 -7.15 -17.22 -20.62
C LEU A 202 -5.93 -16.29 -20.61
N LEU A 203 -4.89 -16.63 -19.83
CA LEU A 203 -3.67 -15.82 -19.74
C LEU A 203 -2.93 -15.71 -21.08
N ASN A 204 -2.82 -16.82 -21.83
CA ASN A 204 -2.12 -16.87 -23.12
C ASN A 204 -2.89 -16.17 -24.25
N ARG A 205 -4.21 -16.35 -24.33
CA ARG A 205 -5.02 -15.84 -25.46
C ARG A 205 -5.30 -14.36 -25.37
N ARG A 206 -5.30 -13.78 -24.16
CA ARG A 206 -5.87 -12.46 -23.90
C ARG A 206 -4.84 -11.40 -23.52
N LEU A 207 -3.55 -11.63 -23.79
CA LEU A 207 -2.46 -10.65 -23.67
C LEU A 207 -2.25 -10.08 -22.24
N TRP A 208 -2.77 -10.73 -21.20
CA TRP A 208 -2.35 -10.47 -19.80
C TRP A 208 -0.87 -10.81 -19.61
N ASP A 209 -0.39 -11.78 -20.39
CA ASP A 209 1.01 -12.07 -20.66
C ASP A 209 1.27 -11.80 -22.16
N PRO A 210 1.72 -10.60 -22.57
CA PRO A 210 2.08 -10.34 -23.97
C PRO A 210 3.21 -11.25 -24.48
N LEU A 211 3.89 -12.01 -23.62
CA LEU A 211 5.12 -12.73 -23.93
C LEU A 211 5.02 -14.26 -23.93
N ALA A 212 3.82 -14.84 -23.85
CA ALA A 212 3.62 -16.25 -24.16
C ALA A 212 4.06 -16.61 -25.61
N ILE A 213 4.13 -15.61 -26.50
CA ILE A 213 4.48 -15.79 -27.92
C ILE A 213 5.98 -15.51 -28.18
N GLU A 214 6.65 -14.67 -27.40
CA GLU A 214 8.02 -14.20 -27.72
C GLU A 214 9.11 -14.59 -26.70
N ARG A 215 8.80 -14.83 -25.42
CA ARG A 215 9.79 -15.25 -24.41
C ARG A 215 9.66 -16.74 -24.10
N ARG A 216 10.78 -17.47 -24.10
CA ARG A 216 10.90 -18.87 -23.61
C ARG A 216 10.39 -19.08 -22.17
N ALA A 217 10.23 -17.99 -21.42
CA ALA A 217 9.55 -17.94 -20.14
C ALA A 217 8.69 -16.66 -20.15
N GLY A 218 7.35 -16.76 -20.10
CA GLY A 218 6.37 -15.66 -20.09
C GLY A 218 6.54 -14.62 -18.96
N HIS A 219 5.48 -13.93 -18.52
CA HIS A 219 5.55 -12.95 -17.42
C HIS A 219 5.15 -13.56 -16.05
N SER A 220 5.61 -12.96 -14.94
CA SER A 220 5.07 -13.26 -13.59
C SER A 220 3.90 -12.31 -13.27
N ILE A 221 2.77 -12.86 -12.83
CA ILE A 221 1.51 -12.12 -12.64
C ILE A 221 1.02 -12.32 -11.21
N MET A 222 0.67 -11.22 -10.54
CA MET A 222 0.00 -11.24 -9.24
C MET A 222 -1.42 -10.72 -9.39
N PHE A 223 -2.39 -11.49 -8.91
CA PHE A 223 -3.80 -11.15 -8.84
C PHE A 223 -4.15 -10.78 -7.40
N VAL A 224 -4.87 -9.67 -7.22
CA VAL A 224 -5.39 -9.22 -5.93
C VAL A 224 -6.90 -9.09 -6.00
N GLY A 225 -7.60 -9.96 -5.27
CA GLY A 225 -9.06 -9.94 -5.15
C GLY A 225 -9.53 -9.25 -3.87
N ALA A 226 -10.78 -8.79 -3.85
CA ALA A 226 -11.42 -8.29 -2.63
C ALA A 226 -11.71 -9.43 -1.65
N SER A 227 -12.19 -10.55 -2.18
CA SER A 227 -12.53 -11.76 -1.43
C SER A 227 -11.89 -12.99 -2.07
N ARG A 228 -11.61 -14.01 -1.27
CA ARG A 228 -11.05 -15.27 -1.76
C ARG A 228 -12.02 -16.04 -2.64
N THR A 229 -11.73 -16.10 -3.94
CA THR A 229 -12.46 -16.94 -4.90
C THR A 229 -11.87 -18.34 -4.95
N ARG A 230 -12.55 -19.33 -4.36
CA ARG A 230 -12.06 -20.73 -4.28
C ARG A 230 -11.69 -21.33 -5.64
N ASN A 231 -12.50 -21.08 -6.67
CA ASN A 231 -12.23 -21.62 -8.00
C ASN A 231 -10.92 -21.08 -8.58
N PHE A 232 -10.68 -19.78 -8.40
CA PHE A 232 -9.46 -19.11 -8.83
C PHE A 232 -8.23 -19.61 -8.07
N GLU A 233 -8.31 -19.69 -6.73
CA GLU A 233 -7.22 -20.21 -5.89
C GLU A 233 -6.82 -21.63 -6.31
N LEU A 234 -7.80 -22.51 -6.54
CA LEU A 234 -7.54 -23.90 -6.97
C LEU A 234 -6.93 -23.95 -8.37
N ALA A 235 -7.36 -23.09 -9.30
CA ALA A 235 -6.80 -23.01 -10.65
C ALA A 235 -5.38 -22.41 -10.65
N GLN A 236 -5.10 -21.45 -9.78
CA GLN A 236 -3.82 -20.74 -9.69
C GLN A 236 -2.74 -21.55 -8.97
N ARG A 237 -3.07 -22.31 -7.92
CA ARG A 237 -2.09 -22.98 -7.02
C ARG A 237 -1.02 -23.81 -7.74
N ASN A 238 -1.32 -24.40 -8.90
CA ASN A 238 -0.37 -25.21 -9.66
C ASN A 238 0.52 -24.40 -10.63
N LEU A 239 0.23 -23.11 -10.83
CA LEU A 239 0.96 -22.21 -11.71
C LEU A 239 2.00 -21.44 -10.90
N GLN A 240 3.28 -21.78 -11.08
CA GLN A 240 4.39 -21.19 -10.29
C GLN A 240 4.55 -19.67 -10.45
N ARG A 241 4.08 -19.12 -11.58
CA ARG A 241 4.29 -17.72 -11.97
C ARG A 241 3.08 -16.82 -11.76
N VAL A 242 1.97 -17.42 -11.36
CA VAL A 242 0.73 -16.72 -11.07
C VAL A 242 0.57 -16.78 -9.56
N HIS A 243 0.40 -15.64 -8.91
CA HIS A 243 0.11 -15.57 -7.48
C HIS A 243 -1.25 -14.93 -7.27
N TYR A 244 -2.03 -15.44 -6.32
CA TYR A 244 -3.29 -14.84 -5.91
C TYR A 244 -3.21 -14.46 -4.44
N SER A 245 -3.73 -13.29 -4.11
CA SER A 245 -3.78 -12.77 -2.74
C SER A 245 -5.02 -11.93 -2.55
N THR A 246 -5.44 -11.76 -1.31
CA THR A 246 -6.53 -10.85 -0.96
C THR A 246 -5.96 -9.46 -0.63
N ALA A 247 -6.71 -8.39 -0.90
CA ALA A 247 -6.29 -7.02 -0.53
C ALA A 247 -5.95 -6.90 0.98
N GLN A 248 -6.71 -7.57 1.84
CA GLN A 248 -6.45 -7.65 3.28
C GLN A 248 -5.10 -8.30 3.60
N GLU A 249 -4.78 -9.43 2.96
CA GLU A 249 -3.51 -10.14 3.19
C GLU A 249 -2.31 -9.30 2.74
N VAL A 250 -2.44 -8.63 1.60
CA VAL A 250 -1.43 -7.73 1.06
C VAL A 250 -1.15 -6.59 2.05
N LEU A 251 -2.18 -6.06 2.71
CA LEU A 251 -2.03 -4.99 3.70
C LEU A 251 -1.44 -5.50 5.03
N GLU A 252 -1.99 -6.60 5.58
CA GLU A 252 -1.55 -7.16 6.87
C GLU A 252 -0.09 -7.60 6.81
N ALA A 253 0.29 -8.29 5.74
CA ALA A 253 1.67 -8.71 5.49
C ALA A 253 2.57 -7.57 5.02
N GLY A 254 1.99 -6.46 4.54
CA GLY A 254 2.72 -5.37 3.87
C GLY A 254 3.48 -5.89 2.66
N ASP A 255 2.80 -6.63 1.78
CA ASP A 255 3.40 -7.50 0.77
C ASP A 255 4.05 -6.77 -0.43
N VAL A 256 5.14 -6.07 -0.15
CA VAL A 256 5.93 -5.36 -1.17
C VAL A 256 6.77 -6.32 -2.01
N TYR A 257 7.30 -7.38 -1.38
CA TYR A 257 8.12 -8.39 -2.04
C TYR A 257 7.40 -9.04 -3.22
N ASN A 258 6.16 -9.52 -3.05
CA ASN A 258 5.44 -10.14 -4.15
C ASN A 258 5.01 -9.10 -5.19
N ILE A 259 4.54 -7.91 -4.81
CA ILE A 259 4.16 -6.86 -5.78
C ILE A 259 5.32 -6.50 -6.71
N ILE A 260 6.54 -6.34 -6.18
CA ILE A 260 7.71 -6.02 -7.00
C ILE A 260 8.23 -7.25 -7.76
N GLY A 261 8.17 -8.43 -7.14
CA GLY A 261 8.68 -9.67 -7.73
C GLY A 261 7.88 -10.15 -8.94
N HIS A 262 6.60 -9.80 -9.01
CA HIS A 262 5.77 -10.05 -10.19
C HIS A 262 5.91 -8.89 -11.17
N GLU A 263 5.98 -9.16 -12.47
CA GLU A 263 6.06 -8.13 -13.49
C GLU A 263 4.72 -7.41 -13.63
N VAL A 264 3.61 -8.15 -13.65
CA VAL A 264 2.26 -7.61 -13.83
C VAL A 264 1.46 -7.73 -12.54
N LEU A 265 0.75 -6.66 -12.18
CA LEU A 265 -0.19 -6.62 -11.06
C LEU A 265 -1.61 -6.41 -11.59
N VAL A 266 -2.53 -7.30 -11.23
CA VAL A 266 -3.94 -7.26 -11.61
C VAL A 266 -4.78 -7.06 -10.36
N LEU A 267 -5.49 -5.95 -10.27
CA LEU A 267 -6.37 -5.62 -9.16
C LEU A 267 -7.83 -5.79 -9.57
N ASP A 268 -8.60 -6.47 -8.74
CA ASP A 268 -10.06 -6.42 -8.78
C ASP A 268 -10.57 -5.02 -8.39
N GLN A 269 -11.72 -4.61 -8.92
CA GLN A 269 -12.34 -3.32 -8.60
C GLN A 269 -12.70 -3.24 -7.11
N GLY A 270 -13.13 -4.35 -6.51
CA GLY A 270 -13.36 -4.43 -5.07
C GLY A 270 -12.05 -4.26 -4.27
N ALA A 271 -11.00 -4.96 -4.68
CA ALA A 271 -9.68 -4.88 -4.05
C ALA A 271 -9.10 -3.47 -4.12
N LEU A 272 -9.28 -2.80 -5.25
CA LEU A 272 -8.85 -1.41 -5.44
C LEU A 272 -9.48 -0.49 -4.39
N LYS A 273 -10.81 -0.55 -4.22
CA LYS A 273 -11.54 0.28 -3.25
C LYS A 273 -11.07 0.01 -1.81
N GLU A 274 -10.82 -1.26 -1.47
CA GLU A 274 -10.30 -1.63 -0.16
C GLU A 274 -8.88 -1.08 0.08
N LEU A 275 -7.99 -1.22 -0.91
CA LEU A 275 -6.63 -0.69 -0.82
C LEU A 275 -6.62 0.84 -0.69
N GLU A 276 -7.47 1.54 -1.45
CA GLU A 276 -7.61 3.00 -1.35
C GLU A 276 -8.09 3.42 0.04
N LEU A 277 -9.14 2.78 0.56
CA LEU A 277 -9.69 3.08 1.87
C LEU A 277 -8.67 2.85 2.99
N LEU A 278 -7.90 1.76 2.92
CA LEU A 278 -6.99 1.38 4.01
C LEU A 278 -5.63 2.08 3.94
N LEU A 279 -5.16 2.43 2.75
CA LEU A 279 -3.85 3.08 2.57
C LEU A 279 -3.96 4.60 2.56
N ASN A 280 -5.11 5.20 2.33
CA ASN A 280 -5.20 6.66 2.31
C ASN A 280 -5.03 7.23 3.74
N PRO A 281 -4.02 8.09 4.00
CA PRO A 281 -3.80 8.66 5.33
C PRO A 281 -4.83 9.74 5.72
N TYR A 282 -5.67 10.19 4.79
CA TYR A 282 -6.65 11.27 4.99
C TYR A 282 -8.10 10.79 5.08
N ILE A 283 -8.36 9.50 4.86
CA ILE A 283 -9.69 8.89 5.01
C ILE A 283 -9.78 8.30 6.42
N LEU A 284 -10.17 9.13 7.40
CA LEU A 284 -10.63 8.75 8.75
C LEU A 284 -11.70 9.72 9.23
#